data_AF-A0A1J5SCN5-F1
#
_entry.id   AF-A0A1J5SCN5-F1
#
_cell.length_a   1.000
_cell.length_b   1.000
_cell.length_c   1.000
_cell.angle_alpha   90.00
_cell.angle_beta   90.00
_cell.angle_gamma   90.00
#
_symmetry.space_group_name_H-M   'P 1'
#
loop_
_entity.id
_entity.type
_entity.pdbx_description
1 polymer ?
#
loop_
_entity_poly.entity_id
_entity_poly.type
_entity_poly.pdbx_seq_one_letter_code
_entity_poly.pdbx_strand_id
1 'polypeptide(L)'
;MQNSKFVINRNIRSKLHRAWHLFVWYALIIFVFSSVVALLASTSYLLGQFEYRQSVLIMNQEGCAHLSQLGIAPLPQPETDTCRVQLGFRPNLLDDGGRIKIGEGTVRIPEHQLVVSMPMPEQPWTSHQWFLIALEILYVLLVPLSVRLLVKYQQRENPHGH
;
A
#
# COMPACT_ATOMS: atom_id res chain seq x y z
N MET A 1 -27.25 41.07 45.48
CA MET A 1 -27.19 39.68 44.96
C MET A 1 -26.94 39.70 43.46
N GLN A 2 -25.68 39.76 42.98
CA GLN A 2 -25.41 39.82 41.53
C GLN A 2 -24.05 39.22 41.10
N ASN A 3 -23.45 38.36 41.94
CA ASN A 3 -22.12 37.77 41.66
C ASN A 3 -22.14 36.26 41.32
N SER A 4 -23.28 35.57 41.45
CA SER A 4 -23.31 34.11 41.21
C SER A 4 -23.37 33.73 39.72
N LYS A 5 -24.09 34.51 38.88
CA LYS A 5 -24.26 34.19 37.45
C LYS A 5 -22.96 34.31 36.64
N PHE A 6 -22.08 35.25 36.99
CA PHE A 6 -20.83 35.48 36.26
C PHE A 6 -19.77 34.41 36.55
N VAL A 7 -19.75 33.88 37.79
CA VAL A 7 -18.82 32.83 38.22
C VAL A 7 -19.18 31.48 37.63
N ILE A 8 -20.48 31.14 37.53
CA ILE A 8 -20.97 29.90 36.92
C ILE A 8 -20.61 29.85 35.42
N ASN A 9 -20.76 30.98 34.70
CA ASN A 9 -20.45 31.08 33.27
C ASN A 9 -18.94 30.89 32.97
N ARG A 10 -18.04 31.42 33.81
CA ARG A 10 -16.59 31.20 33.67
C ARG A 10 -16.18 29.74 33.92
N ASN A 11 -16.78 29.08 34.90
CA ASN A 11 -16.44 27.70 35.26
C ASN A 11 -16.93 26.71 34.18
N ILE A 12 -18.09 26.97 33.57
CA ILE A 12 -18.58 26.18 32.42
C ILE A 12 -17.70 26.41 31.20
N ARG A 13 -17.31 27.66 30.91
CA ARG A 13 -16.42 28.00 29.79
C ARG A 13 -15.03 27.36 29.93
N SER A 14 -14.46 27.32 31.15
CA SER A 14 -13.15 26.69 31.37
C SER A 14 -13.20 25.16 31.25
N LYS A 15 -14.25 24.52 31.77
CA LYS A 15 -14.47 23.07 31.62
C LYS A 15 -14.70 22.69 30.16
N LEU A 16 -15.49 23.47 29.43
CA LEU A 16 -15.72 23.27 27.99
C LEU A 16 -14.42 23.42 27.20
N HIS A 17 -13.62 24.44 27.49
CA HIS A 17 -12.32 24.65 26.83
C HIS A 17 -11.34 23.50 27.11
N ARG A 18 -11.33 22.96 28.34
CA ARG A 18 -10.48 21.81 28.72
C ARG A 18 -10.94 20.52 28.02
N ALA A 19 -12.25 20.30 27.95
CA ALA A 19 -12.84 19.17 27.23
C ALA A 19 -12.58 19.25 25.71
N TRP A 20 -12.70 20.45 25.13
CA TRP A 20 -12.37 20.72 23.73
C TRP A 20 -10.90 20.41 23.44
N HIS A 21 -9.99 20.90 24.28
CA HIS A 21 -8.56 20.62 24.12
C HIS A 21 -8.27 19.11 24.18
N LEU A 22 -8.82 18.39 25.18
CA LEU A 22 -8.67 16.94 25.28
C LEU A 22 -9.23 16.21 24.05
N PHE A 23 -10.39 16.63 23.55
CA PHE A 23 -10.98 16.07 22.33
C PHE A 23 -10.08 16.26 21.10
N VAL A 24 -9.56 17.47 20.89
CA VAL A 24 -8.66 17.77 19.77
C VAL A 24 -7.36 16.95 19.86
N TRP A 25 -6.78 16.81 21.06
CA TRP A 25 -5.60 15.96 21.25
C TRP A 25 -5.87 14.50 20.94
N TYR A 26 -7.01 13.97 21.40
CA TYR A 26 -7.39 12.59 21.13
C TYR A 26 -7.66 12.35 19.63
N ALA A 27 -8.33 13.29 18.97
CA ALA A 27 -8.56 13.27 17.53
C ALA A 27 -7.24 13.31 16.73
N LEU A 28 -6.27 14.12 17.17
CA LEU A 28 -4.94 14.21 16.57
C LEU A 28 -4.19 12.89 16.68
N ILE A 29 -4.20 12.25 17.85
CA ILE A 29 -3.58 10.93 18.05
C ILE A 29 -4.22 9.89 17.12
N ILE A 30 -5.55 9.83 17.07
CA ILE A 30 -6.27 8.90 16.20
C ILE A 30 -5.93 9.15 14.73
N PHE A 31 -5.89 10.42 14.31
CA PHE A 31 -5.55 10.80 12.93
C PHE A 31 -4.13 10.35 12.55
N VAL A 32 -3.15 10.60 13.42
CA VAL A 32 -1.76 10.17 13.19
C VAL A 32 -1.69 8.64 13.11
N PHE A 33 -2.29 7.94 14.06
CA PHE A 33 -2.27 6.47 14.07
C PHE A 33 -2.93 5.88 12.83
N SER A 34 -4.09 6.39 12.45
CA SER A 34 -4.82 5.95 11.26
C SER A 34 -4.04 6.23 9.98
N SER A 35 -3.36 7.38 9.90
CA SER A 35 -2.51 7.74 8.76
C SER A 35 -1.30 6.81 8.64
N VAL A 36 -0.66 6.44 9.77
CA VAL A 36 0.45 5.48 9.77
C VAL A 36 -0.03 4.10 9.32
N VAL A 37 -1.16 3.61 9.83
CA VAL A 37 -1.73 2.33 9.40
C VAL A 37 -2.08 2.34 7.91
N ALA A 38 -2.68 3.44 7.42
CA ALA A 38 -3.02 3.60 6.01
C ALA A 38 -1.76 3.59 5.12
N LEU A 39 -0.70 4.29 5.55
CA LEU A 39 0.60 4.27 4.86
C LEU A 39 1.19 2.85 4.84
N LEU A 40 1.24 2.15 5.97
CA LEU A 40 1.76 0.78 6.01
C LEU A 40 0.98 -0.18 5.10
N ALA A 41 -0.35 -0.05 5.08
CA ALA A 41 -1.20 -0.83 4.20
C ALA A 41 -0.98 -0.50 2.72
N SER A 42 -0.87 0.79 2.36
CA SER A 42 -0.60 1.23 0.99
C SER A 42 0.77 0.77 0.52
N THR A 43 1.81 0.96 1.33
CA THR A 43 3.17 0.53 1.00
C THR A 43 3.23 -0.99 0.84
N SER A 44 2.56 -1.75 1.72
CA SER A 44 2.49 -3.22 1.60
C SER A 44 1.78 -3.66 0.33
N TYR A 45 0.69 -2.98 -0.05
CA TYR A 45 -0.01 -3.23 -1.31
C TYR A 45 0.85 -2.93 -2.53
N LEU A 46 1.56 -1.79 -2.51
CA LEU A 46 2.51 -1.41 -3.56
C LEU A 46 3.64 -2.44 -3.66
N LEU A 47 4.25 -2.83 -2.54
CA LEU A 47 5.26 -3.89 -2.48
C LEU A 47 4.75 -5.21 -3.05
N GLY A 48 3.51 -5.60 -2.73
CA GLY A 48 2.87 -6.79 -3.30
C GLY A 48 2.67 -6.70 -4.82
N GLN A 49 2.39 -5.51 -5.35
CA GLN A 49 2.35 -5.29 -6.80
C GLN A 49 3.74 -5.30 -7.43
N PHE A 50 4.77 -4.81 -6.73
CA PHE A 50 6.17 -4.84 -7.19
C PHE A 50 6.78 -6.24 -7.19
N GLU A 51 6.18 -7.19 -6.46
CA GLU A 51 6.69 -8.55 -6.37
C GLU A 51 6.42 -9.39 -7.63
N TYR A 52 5.43 -9.00 -8.45
CA TYR A 52 5.19 -9.63 -9.76
C TYR A 52 6.05 -8.96 -10.82
N ARG A 53 7.19 -9.57 -11.16
CA ARG A 53 8.08 -9.08 -12.21
C ARG A 53 7.73 -9.73 -13.55
N GLN A 54 7.74 -8.92 -14.60
CA GLN A 54 7.71 -9.43 -15.98
C GLN A 54 8.86 -10.42 -16.16
N SER A 55 8.50 -11.68 -16.40
CA SER A 55 9.45 -12.79 -16.48
C SER A 55 9.13 -13.65 -17.67
N VAL A 56 10.18 -14.17 -18.30
CA VAL A 56 10.09 -15.25 -19.27
C VAL A 56 10.02 -16.55 -18.48
N LEU A 57 8.91 -17.26 -18.63
CA LEU A 57 8.74 -18.60 -18.06
C LEU A 57 8.88 -19.62 -19.18
N ILE A 58 9.70 -20.63 -18.94
CA ILE A 58 9.74 -21.85 -19.75
C ILE A 58 9.09 -22.95 -18.93
N MET A 59 8.09 -23.57 -19.53
CA MET A 59 7.28 -24.60 -18.89
C MET A 59 7.36 -25.90 -19.68
N ASN A 60 7.13 -27.01 -18.98
CA ASN A 60 6.99 -28.32 -19.60
C ASN A 60 5.62 -28.45 -20.29
N GLN A 61 5.42 -29.54 -21.02
CA GLN A 61 4.19 -29.82 -21.76
C GLN A 61 2.90 -29.71 -20.91
N GLU A 62 2.93 -30.18 -19.65
CA GLU A 62 1.79 -30.08 -18.72
C GLU A 62 1.46 -28.63 -18.38
N GLY A 63 2.47 -27.83 -18.06
CA GLY A 63 2.34 -26.40 -17.82
C GLY A 63 1.83 -25.64 -19.04
N CYS A 64 2.28 -26.01 -20.23
CA CYS A 64 1.83 -25.45 -21.50
C CYS A 64 0.35 -25.72 -21.75
N ALA A 65 -0.11 -26.96 -21.51
CA ALA A 65 -1.51 -27.32 -21.60
C ALA A 65 -2.35 -26.54 -20.58
N HIS A 66 -1.84 -26.37 -19.35
CA HIS A 66 -2.52 -25.60 -18.31
C HIS A 66 -2.68 -24.12 -18.67
N LEU A 67 -1.63 -23.48 -19.19
CA LEU A 67 -1.69 -22.09 -19.67
C LEU A 67 -2.67 -21.93 -20.85
N SER A 68 -2.70 -22.90 -21.76
CA SER A 68 -3.63 -22.89 -22.89
C SER A 68 -5.09 -22.97 -22.43
N GLN A 69 -5.40 -23.74 -21.39
CA GLN A 69 -6.73 -23.77 -20.77
C GLN A 69 -7.14 -22.43 -20.16
N LEU A 70 -6.16 -21.64 -19.69
CA LEU A 70 -6.36 -20.29 -19.17
C LEU A 70 -6.47 -19.23 -20.27
N GLY A 71 -6.45 -19.63 -21.54
CA GLY A 71 -6.55 -18.73 -22.69
C GLY A 71 -5.25 -17.98 -23.02
N ILE A 72 -4.12 -18.39 -22.43
CA ILE A 72 -2.80 -17.82 -22.74
C ILE A 72 -2.20 -18.66 -23.86
N ALA A 73 -1.79 -18.03 -24.96
CA ALA A 73 -1.13 -18.71 -26.08
C ALA A 73 0.39 -18.70 -25.87
N PRO A 74 1.02 -19.79 -25.39
CA PRO A 74 2.46 -19.84 -25.23
C PRO A 74 3.15 -19.99 -26.59
N LEU A 75 4.38 -19.49 -26.70
CA LEU A 75 5.21 -19.68 -27.88
C LEU A 75 5.96 -21.02 -27.79
N PRO A 76 5.98 -21.85 -28.84
CA PRO A 76 6.77 -23.08 -28.84
C PRO A 76 8.27 -22.77 -28.77
N GLN A 77 9.03 -23.57 -28.02
CA GLN A 77 10.50 -23.52 -28.00
C GLN A 77 11.10 -24.56 -28.95
N PRO A 78 12.40 -24.44 -29.30
CA PRO A 78 13.05 -25.40 -30.20
C PRO A 78 13.28 -26.77 -29.53
N GLU A 79 13.22 -26.87 -28.20
CA GLU A 79 13.10 -28.16 -27.51
C GLU A 79 11.65 -28.65 -27.63
N THR A 80 11.48 -29.90 -28.05
CA THR A 80 10.21 -30.45 -28.56
C THR A 80 9.07 -30.53 -27.56
N ASP A 81 9.32 -30.33 -26.26
CA ASP A 81 8.33 -30.52 -25.19
C ASP A 81 8.24 -29.33 -24.20
N THR A 82 8.78 -28.17 -24.59
CA THR A 82 8.72 -26.96 -23.77
C THR A 82 8.03 -25.81 -24.49
N CYS A 83 7.43 -24.92 -23.72
CA CYS A 83 6.89 -23.68 -24.23
C CYS A 83 7.35 -22.49 -23.41
N ARG A 84 7.33 -21.33 -24.05
CA ARG A 84 7.76 -20.06 -23.49
C ARG A 84 6.58 -19.11 -23.38
N VAL A 85 6.47 -18.42 -22.25
CA VAL A 85 5.49 -17.36 -22.05
C VAL A 85 6.12 -16.18 -21.34
N GLN A 86 5.59 -14.98 -21.56
CA GLN A 86 6.04 -13.74 -20.91
C GLN A 86 4.89 -13.19 -20.07
N LEU A 87 5.00 -13.32 -18.74
CA LEU A 87 3.94 -12.98 -17.80
C LEU A 87 4.53 -12.34 -16.55
N GLY A 88 3.69 -11.65 -15.77
CA GLY A 88 4.04 -11.25 -14.42
C GLY A 88 4.14 -12.48 -13.52
N PHE A 89 5.35 -12.82 -13.08
CA PHE A 89 5.64 -13.97 -12.23
C PHE A 89 6.18 -13.52 -10.88
N ARG A 90 5.71 -14.18 -9.83
CA ARG A 90 6.21 -14.06 -8.48
C ARG A 90 6.68 -15.45 -8.03
N PRO A 91 8.00 -15.67 -7.87
CA PRO A 91 8.50 -16.94 -7.34
C PRO A 91 8.00 -17.15 -5.91
N ASN A 92 7.82 -18.41 -5.53
CA ASN A 92 7.52 -18.72 -4.15
C ASN A 92 8.80 -18.69 -3.31
N LEU A 93 8.67 -18.46 -2.00
CA LEU A 93 9.83 -18.44 -1.09
C LEU A 93 10.27 -19.85 -0.65
N LEU A 94 9.39 -20.85 -0.83
CA LEU A 94 9.52 -22.18 -0.26
C LEU A 94 9.69 -23.29 -1.31
N ASP A 95 9.33 -23.02 -2.56
CA ASP A 95 9.40 -23.97 -3.66
C ASP A 95 9.89 -23.27 -4.94
N ASP A 96 10.38 -24.04 -5.91
CA ASP A 96 10.82 -23.53 -7.22
C ASP A 96 9.63 -23.13 -8.12
N GLY A 97 8.40 -23.24 -7.61
CA GLY A 97 7.19 -22.78 -8.27
C GLY A 97 6.93 -21.28 -8.06
N GLY A 98 5.68 -20.88 -8.26
CA GLY A 98 5.30 -19.50 -8.03
C GLY A 98 3.86 -19.18 -8.38
N ARG A 99 3.59 -17.88 -8.55
CA ARG A 99 2.29 -17.36 -8.96
C ARG A 99 2.45 -16.50 -10.20
N ILE A 100 1.55 -16.70 -11.14
CA ILE A 100 1.39 -15.79 -12.29
C ILE A 100 0.16 -14.92 -12.12
N LYS A 101 0.25 -13.69 -12.62
CA LYS A 101 -0.87 -12.77 -12.68
C LYS A 101 -1.55 -12.86 -14.05
N ILE A 102 -2.85 -13.18 -14.07
CA ILE A 102 -3.67 -13.29 -15.29
C ILE A 102 -4.88 -12.37 -15.12
N GLY A 103 -4.88 -11.23 -15.82
CA GLY A 103 -5.90 -10.20 -15.64
C GLY A 103 -5.95 -9.69 -14.20
N GLU A 104 -7.13 -9.82 -13.57
CA GLU A 104 -7.40 -9.48 -12.16
C GLU A 104 -7.01 -10.62 -11.19
N GLY A 105 -6.82 -11.85 -11.70
CA GLY A 105 -6.57 -13.05 -10.90
C GLY A 105 -5.10 -13.43 -10.77
N THR A 106 -4.83 -14.35 -9.82
CA THR A 106 -3.52 -15.00 -9.70
C THR A 106 -3.69 -16.52 -9.76
N VAL A 107 -2.81 -17.20 -10.48
CA VAL A 107 -2.80 -18.66 -10.61
C VAL A 107 -1.48 -19.19 -10.09
N ARG A 108 -1.53 -20.29 -9.32
CA ARG A 108 -0.34 -20.96 -8.80
C ARG A 108 0.22 -21.90 -9.86
N ILE A 109 1.51 -21.77 -10.12
CA ILE A 109 2.29 -22.70 -10.93
C ILE A 109 3.08 -23.61 -9.97
N PRO A 110 2.88 -24.94 -10.03
CA PRO A 110 3.70 -25.88 -9.27
C PRO A 110 5.14 -25.95 -9.82
N GLU A 111 6.09 -26.29 -8.95
CA GLU A 111 7.52 -26.44 -9.30
C GLU A 111 7.75 -27.42 -10.48
N HIS A 112 7.05 -28.55 -10.52
CA HIS A 112 7.26 -29.57 -11.55
C HIS A 112 6.83 -29.12 -12.95
N GLN A 113 6.01 -28.07 -13.07
CA GLN A 113 5.56 -27.53 -14.35
C GLN A 113 6.49 -26.42 -14.87
N LEU A 114 7.32 -25.85 -14.00
CA LEU A 114 8.24 -24.77 -14.33
C LEU A 114 9.63 -25.35 -14.60
N VAL A 115 10.11 -25.21 -15.82
CA VAL A 115 11.48 -25.62 -16.19
C VAL A 115 12.45 -24.49 -15.86
N VAL A 116 12.08 -23.26 -16.18
CA VAL A 116 12.90 -22.10 -15.83
C VAL A 116 12.06 -20.83 -15.72
N SER A 117 12.48 -19.93 -14.84
CA SER A 117 12.03 -18.54 -14.82
C SER A 117 13.21 -17.60 -14.98
N MET A 118 13.16 -16.73 -15.99
CA MET A 118 14.14 -15.67 -16.19
C MET A 118 13.45 -14.32 -16.02
N PRO A 119 13.83 -13.50 -15.02
CA PRO A 119 13.30 -12.14 -14.94
C PRO A 119 13.75 -11.35 -16.17
N MET A 120 12.84 -10.61 -16.80
CA MET A 120 13.25 -9.68 -17.84
C MET A 120 14.11 -8.55 -17.24
N PRO A 121 15.05 -7.98 -18.03
CA PRO A 121 15.79 -6.80 -17.60
C PRO A 121 14.80 -5.71 -17.15
N GLU A 122 15.15 -4.99 -16.09
CA GLU A 122 14.23 -4.12 -15.37
C GLU A 122 13.46 -3.20 -16.31
N GLN A 123 12.16 -3.49 -16.47
CA GLN A 123 11.28 -2.68 -17.27
C GLN A 123 11.02 -1.38 -16.50
N PRO A 124 11.11 -0.20 -17.15
CA PRO A 124 10.80 1.06 -16.49
C PRO A 124 9.37 1.01 -15.92
N TRP A 125 9.19 1.60 -14.73
CA TRP A 125 7.89 1.56 -14.05
C TRP A 125 6.79 2.15 -14.94
N THR A 126 5.62 1.53 -14.86
CA THR A 126 4.44 2.03 -15.57
C THR A 126 4.04 3.41 -15.03
N SER A 127 3.41 4.24 -15.87
CA SER A 127 2.96 5.58 -15.46
C SER A 127 2.03 5.54 -14.24
N HIS A 128 1.24 4.48 -14.10
CA HIS A 128 0.38 4.28 -12.94
C HIS A 128 1.18 4.02 -11.65
N GLN A 129 2.23 3.21 -11.70
CA GLN A 129 3.11 2.98 -10.56
C GLN A 129 3.83 4.27 -10.14
N TRP A 130 4.33 5.05 -11.10
CA TRP A 130 4.90 6.37 -10.83
C TRP A 130 3.91 7.32 -10.16
N PHE A 131 2.67 7.35 -10.61
CA PHE A 131 1.62 8.15 -9.98
C PHE A 131 1.37 7.74 -8.53
N LEU A 132 1.27 6.44 -8.25
CA LEU A 132 1.08 5.93 -6.89
C LEU A 132 2.26 6.27 -5.97
N ILE A 133 3.49 6.12 -6.46
CA ILE A 133 4.70 6.51 -5.71
C ILE A 133 4.69 8.01 -5.40
N ALA A 134 4.39 8.85 -6.39
CA ALA A 134 4.31 10.29 -6.21
C ALA A 134 3.23 10.70 -5.19
N LEU A 135 2.07 10.04 -5.24
CA LEU A 135 0.98 10.26 -4.31
C LEU A 135 1.36 9.85 -2.88
N GLU A 136 2.06 8.72 -2.71
CA GLU A 136 2.52 8.26 -1.41
C GLU A 136 3.53 9.25 -0.80
N ILE A 137 4.49 9.75 -1.58
CA ILE A 137 5.43 10.81 -1.16
C ILE A 137 4.66 12.06 -0.71
N LEU A 138 3.63 12.47 -1.44
CA LEU A 138 2.80 13.61 -1.08
C LEU A 138 2.11 13.40 0.27
N TYR A 139 1.52 12.23 0.53
CA TYR A 139 0.88 11.94 1.81
C TYR A 139 1.87 11.92 2.97
N VAL A 140 3.04 11.34 2.79
CA VAL A 140 4.12 11.34 3.79
C VAL A 140 4.54 12.76 4.16
N LEU A 141 4.51 13.71 3.22
CA LEU A 141 4.81 15.12 3.48
C LEU A 141 3.64 15.89 4.11
N LEU A 142 2.40 15.60 3.71
CA LEU A 142 1.21 16.31 4.20
C LEU A 142 0.87 15.98 5.65
N VAL A 143 1.03 14.73 6.08
CA VAL A 143 0.75 14.31 7.46
C VAL A 143 1.53 15.14 8.50
N PRO A 144 2.87 15.23 8.48
CA PRO A 144 3.61 16.03 9.46
C PRO A 144 3.34 17.53 9.32
N LEU A 145 3.04 18.01 8.11
CA LEU A 145 2.76 19.43 7.86
C LEU A 145 1.40 19.84 8.45
N SER A 146 0.38 18.98 8.30
CA SER A 146 -0.95 19.17 8.91
C SER A 146 -0.88 19.14 10.44
N VAL A 147 -0.11 18.21 11.02
CA VAL A 147 0.14 18.16 12.47
C VAL A 147 0.84 19.43 12.96
N ARG A 148 1.89 19.88 12.25
CA ARG A 148 2.59 21.14 12.61
C ARG A 148 1.69 22.36 12.55
N LEU A 149 0.84 22.46 11.53
CA LEU A 149 -0.12 23.58 11.41
C LEU A 149 -1.15 23.55 12.53
N LEU A 150 -1.67 22.37 12.87
CA LEU A 150 -2.64 22.18 13.94
C LEU A 150 -2.05 22.53 15.32
N VAL A 151 -0.81 22.11 15.60
CA VAL A 151 -0.09 22.48 16.83
C VAL A 151 0.15 24.00 16.90
N LYS A 152 0.60 24.62 15.79
CA LYS A 152 0.77 26.09 15.73
C LYS A 152 -0.56 26.83 15.96
N TYR A 153 -1.66 26.32 15.39
CA TYR A 153 -2.99 26.88 15.59
C TYR A 153 -3.40 26.82 17.07
N GLN A 154 -3.25 25.67 17.72
CA GLN A 154 -3.53 25.50 19.15
C GLN A 154 -2.66 26.41 20.04
N GLN A 155 -1.38 26.58 19.72
CA GLN A 155 -0.49 27.51 20.45
C GLN A 155 -0.94 28.97 20.31
N ARG A 156 -1.45 29.36 19.14
CA ARG A 156 -1.93 30.73 18.89
C ARG A 156 -3.24 31.03 19.63
N GLU A 157 -4.13 30.04 19.75
CA GLU A 157 -5.37 30.18 20.52
C GLU A 157 -5.14 30.22 22.04
N ASN A 158 -3.99 29.74 22.54
CA ASN A 158 -3.74 29.61 23.98
C ASN A 158 -2.31 30.04 24.39
N PRO A 159 -1.95 31.33 24.26
CA PRO A 159 -0.58 31.83 24.46
C PRO A 159 -0.08 31.83 25.93
N HIS A 160 -0.95 31.53 26.91
CA HIS A 160 -0.63 31.60 28.35
C HIS A 160 -0.94 30.31 29.13
N GLY A 161 -0.96 29.15 28.46
CA GLY A 161 -1.12 27.84 29.12
C GLY A 161 0.13 27.40 29.90
N HIS A 162 0.44 28.09 31.00
CA HIS A 162 1.25 27.58 32.12
C HIS A 162 0.36 27.37 33.34
#